data_AF-A0A2R2J1X6-F1
#
_entry.id   AF-A0A2R2J1X6-F1
#
_cell.length_a   1.000
_cell.length_b   1.000
_cell.length_c   1.000
_cell.angle_alpha   90.00
_cell.angle_beta   90.00
_cell.angle_gamma   90.00
#
_symmetry.space_group_name_H-M   'P 1'
#
loop_
_entity.id
_entity.type
_entity.pdbx_description
1 polymer ?
#
loop_
_entity_poly.entity_id
_entity_poly.type
_entity_poly.pdbx_seq_one_letter_code
_entity_poly.pdbx_strand_id
1 'polypeptide(L)'
;MRMRLTLALALLASPAWAGALDDCAQSAADTPAVAACLQQRHADAQRLLAAQEDKSLAAMRKLDRASDNRFHAARALLRARQAYQTYRRQQCDWLAASYASGNGADRARLACQIDLDTQRLAELGRQGS
;
A
#
# COMPACT_ATOMS: atom_id res chain seq x y z
N MET A 1 3.56 47.76 23.48
CA MET A 1 3.99 46.42 23.95
C MET A 1 4.24 45.54 22.74
N ARG A 2 5.48 45.09 22.52
CA ARG A 2 5.85 44.22 21.37
C ARG A 2 5.88 42.77 21.84
N MET A 3 4.79 42.03 21.62
CA MET A 3 4.69 40.61 21.93
C MET A 3 5.60 39.82 20.97
N ARG A 4 6.68 39.22 21.48
CA ARG A 4 7.53 38.30 20.71
C ARG A 4 6.85 36.93 20.71
N LEU A 5 6.32 36.52 19.56
CA LEU A 5 5.74 35.20 19.37
C LEU A 5 6.88 34.18 19.14
N THR A 6 7.24 33.40 20.15
CA THR A 6 8.16 32.27 20.01
C THR A 6 7.42 31.11 19.32
N LEU A 7 7.69 30.89 18.03
CA LEU A 7 7.22 29.72 17.29
C LEU A 7 7.95 28.46 17.81
N ALA A 8 7.24 27.61 18.55
CA ALA A 8 7.71 26.27 18.88
C ALA A 8 7.47 25.34 17.68
N LEU A 9 8.55 24.94 16.99
CA LEU A 9 8.51 23.96 15.91
C LEU A 9 8.33 22.56 16.52
N ALA A 10 7.09 22.08 16.60
CA ALA A 10 6.82 20.69 16.92
C ALA A 10 7.12 19.83 15.68
N LEU A 11 8.27 19.15 15.70
CA LEU A 11 8.60 18.12 14.71
C LEU A 11 7.65 16.94 14.89
N LEU A 12 6.59 16.89 14.06
CA LEU A 12 5.76 15.69 13.92
C LEU A 12 6.63 14.58 13.31
N ALA A 13 7.18 13.72 14.16
CA ALA A 13 7.85 12.50 13.73
C ALA A 13 6.81 11.63 13.01
N SER A 14 6.82 11.65 11.69
CA SER A 14 6.06 10.70 10.89
C SER A 14 6.74 9.35 11.04
N PRO A 15 6.00 8.25 11.29
CA PRO A 15 6.59 6.93 11.20
C PRO A 15 7.07 6.75 9.76
N ALA A 16 8.38 6.79 9.57
CA ALA A 16 8.98 6.35 8.33
C ALA A 16 8.78 4.84 8.28
N TRP A 17 7.81 4.38 7.48
CA TRP A 17 7.79 2.98 7.10
C TRP A 17 9.03 2.76 6.25
N ALA A 18 10.00 2.02 6.79
CA ALA A 18 11.08 1.48 5.99
C ALA A 18 10.42 0.69 4.86
N GLY A 19 10.81 0.97 3.61
CA GLY A 19 10.21 0.30 2.46
C GLY A 19 10.58 -1.18 2.44
N ALA A 20 9.76 -2.01 1.81
CA ALA A 20 9.99 -3.46 1.76
C ALA A 20 11.38 -3.84 1.21
N LEU A 21 11.96 -3.00 0.36
CA LEU A 21 13.33 -3.18 -0.14
C LEU A 21 14.37 -3.06 0.97
N ASP A 22 14.25 -2.05 1.84
CA ASP A 22 15.20 -1.79 2.93
C ASP A 22 15.11 -2.89 3.99
N ASP A 23 13.88 -3.34 4.30
CA ASP A 23 13.65 -4.46 5.22
C ASP A 23 14.28 -5.77 4.71
N CYS A 24 14.09 -6.07 3.43
CA CYS A 24 14.69 -7.24 2.81
C CYS A 24 16.21 -7.11 2.67
N ALA A 25 16.73 -5.91 2.38
CA ALA A 25 18.18 -5.66 2.29
C ALA A 25 18.89 -5.80 3.64
N GLN A 26 18.23 -5.41 4.74
CA GLN A 26 18.78 -5.54 6.09
C GLN A 26 18.76 -6.98 6.62
N SER A 27 17.80 -7.80 6.19
CA SER A 27 17.60 -9.16 6.68
C SER A 27 18.26 -10.24 5.83
N ALA A 28 18.71 -9.92 4.61
CA ALA A 28 19.29 -10.88 3.66
C ALA A 28 20.81 -10.74 3.53
N ALA A 29 21.50 -11.87 3.34
CA ALA A 29 22.97 -11.92 3.25
C ALA A 29 23.53 -11.42 1.90
N ASP A 30 22.76 -11.56 0.81
CA ASP A 30 23.19 -11.22 -0.55
C ASP A 30 22.02 -10.84 -1.47
N THR A 31 22.33 -10.47 -2.72
CA THR A 31 21.34 -10.01 -3.70
C THR A 31 20.26 -11.08 -4.05
N PRO A 32 20.60 -12.35 -4.28
CA PRO A 32 19.61 -13.42 -4.44
C PRO A 32 18.67 -13.56 -3.24
N ALA A 33 19.18 -13.48 -2.02
CA ALA A 33 18.37 -13.56 -0.82
C ALA A 33 17.42 -12.36 -0.68
N VAL A 34 17.83 -11.15 -1.08
CA VAL A 34 16.93 -9.98 -1.16
C VAL A 34 15.78 -10.23 -2.14
N ALA A 35 16.08 -10.77 -3.32
CA ALA A 35 15.06 -11.05 -4.33
C ALA A 35 14.05 -12.11 -3.84
N ALA A 36 14.53 -13.17 -3.17
CA ALA A 36 13.67 -14.19 -2.56
C ALA A 36 12.78 -13.60 -1.44
N CYS A 37 13.34 -12.74 -0.58
CA CYS A 37 12.58 -12.03 0.44
C CYS A 37 11.44 -11.21 -0.17
N LEU A 38 11.73 -10.41 -1.20
CA LEU A 38 10.75 -9.59 -1.89
C LEU A 38 9.65 -10.42 -2.55
N GLN A 39 10.00 -11.53 -3.21
CA GLN A 39 9.02 -12.44 -3.82
C GLN A 39 8.04 -13.00 -2.78
N GLN A 40 8.56 -13.47 -1.63
CA GLN A 40 7.73 -13.99 -0.54
C GLN A 40 6.81 -12.91 0.04
N ARG A 41 7.38 -11.73 0.35
CA ARG A 41 6.62 -10.58 0.91
C ARG A 41 5.53 -10.10 -0.05
N HIS A 42 5.81 -10.09 -1.36
CA HIS A 42 4.83 -9.72 -2.37
C HIS A 42 3.67 -10.72 -2.44
N ALA A 43 3.95 -12.02 -2.45
CA ALA A 43 2.91 -13.04 -2.40
C ALA A 43 2.04 -12.92 -1.13
N ASP A 44 2.66 -12.65 0.02
CA ASP A 44 1.95 -12.44 1.28
C ASP A 44 1.08 -11.18 1.26
N ALA A 45 1.61 -10.04 0.81
CA ALA A 45 0.88 -8.78 0.71
C ALA A 45 -0.33 -8.91 -0.22
N GLN A 46 -0.16 -9.54 -1.39
CA GLN A 46 -1.25 -9.78 -2.33
C GLN A 46 -2.36 -10.64 -1.74
N ARG A 47 -1.99 -11.73 -1.06
CA ARG A 47 -2.95 -12.64 -0.41
C ARG A 47 -3.73 -11.93 0.70
N LEU A 48 -3.04 -11.17 1.56
CA LEU A 48 -3.67 -10.43 2.65
C LEU A 48 -4.59 -9.33 2.13
N LEU A 49 -4.12 -8.57 1.12
CA LEU A 49 -4.93 -7.51 0.51
C LEU A 49 -6.19 -8.08 -0.15
N ALA A 50 -6.07 -9.17 -0.92
CA ALA A 50 -7.23 -9.81 -1.55
C ALA A 50 -8.27 -10.25 -0.52
N ALA A 51 -7.84 -10.90 0.58
CA ALA A 51 -8.73 -11.31 1.66
C ALA A 51 -9.44 -10.10 2.32
N GLN A 52 -8.70 -9.00 2.56
CA GLN A 52 -9.29 -7.79 3.13
C GLN A 52 -10.24 -7.08 2.15
N GLU A 53 -9.92 -7.04 0.86
CA GLU A 53 -10.82 -6.49 -0.16
C GLU A 53 -12.14 -7.27 -0.25
N ASP A 54 -12.08 -8.60 -0.14
CA ASP A 54 -13.28 -9.44 -0.15
C ASP A 54 -14.12 -9.26 1.13
N LYS A 55 -13.46 -9.14 2.29
CA LYS A 55 -14.13 -8.77 3.55
C LYS A 55 -14.83 -7.42 3.44
N SER A 56 -14.14 -6.40 2.93
CA SER A 56 -14.71 -5.06 2.71
C SER A 56 -15.87 -5.10 1.71
N LEU A 57 -15.76 -5.89 0.63
CA LEU A 57 -16.85 -6.06 -0.34
C LEU A 57 -18.08 -6.73 0.27
N ALA A 58 -17.89 -7.75 1.12
CA ALA A 58 -18.99 -8.39 1.84
C ALA A 58 -19.72 -7.40 2.76
N ALA A 59 -18.97 -6.54 3.48
CA ALA A 59 -19.53 -5.48 4.31
C ALA A 59 -20.32 -4.45 3.48
N MET A 60 -19.78 -4.00 2.35
CA MET A 60 -20.48 -3.05 1.46
C MET A 60 -21.76 -3.67 0.86
N ARG A 61 -21.74 -4.97 0.50
CA ARG A 61 -22.95 -5.67 0.05
C ARG A 61 -24.01 -5.77 1.15
N LYS A 62 -23.59 -5.93 2.41
CA LYS A 62 -24.51 -5.91 3.56
C LYS A 62 -25.14 -4.53 3.74
N LEU A 63 -24.34 -3.47 3.63
CA LEU A 63 -24.80 -2.09 3.68
C LEU A 63 -25.79 -1.78 2.55
N ASP A 64 -25.48 -2.21 1.33
CA ASP A 64 -26.37 -2.03 0.18
C ASP A 64 -27.71 -2.73 0.41
N ARG A 65 -27.72 -3.97 0.90
CA ARG A 65 -28.98 -4.66 1.25
C ARG A 65 -29.79 -3.92 2.33
N ALA A 66 -29.11 -3.38 3.35
CA ALA A 66 -29.77 -2.66 4.45
C ALA A 66 -30.30 -1.27 4.04
N SER A 67 -29.76 -0.70 2.95
CA SER A 67 -30.12 0.64 2.45
C SER A 67 -30.93 0.59 1.15
N ASP A 68 -31.50 -0.57 0.81
CA ASP A 68 -32.20 -0.83 -0.44
C ASP A 68 -31.42 -0.35 -1.68
N ASN A 69 -30.11 -0.62 -1.67
CA ASN A 69 -29.13 -0.27 -2.69
C ASN A 69 -28.97 1.23 -3.01
N ARG A 70 -29.53 2.14 -2.22
CA ARG A 70 -29.53 3.59 -2.49
C ARG A 70 -28.14 4.20 -2.73
N PHE A 71 -27.10 3.65 -2.10
CA PHE A 71 -25.75 4.20 -2.15
C PHE A 71 -24.78 3.44 -3.06
N HIS A 72 -25.15 2.24 -3.54
CA HIS A 72 -24.31 1.39 -4.39
C HIS A 72 -22.86 1.22 -3.89
N ALA A 73 -22.69 1.04 -2.58
CA ALA A 73 -21.40 1.02 -1.89
C ALA A 73 -20.48 -0.10 -2.42
N ALA A 74 -21.03 -1.30 -2.71
CA ALA A 74 -20.26 -2.40 -3.26
C ALA A 74 -19.71 -2.06 -4.66
N ARG A 75 -20.51 -1.39 -5.49
CA ARG A 75 -20.09 -0.94 -6.82
C ARG A 75 -19.02 0.14 -6.72
N ALA A 76 -19.15 1.07 -5.78
CA ALA A 76 -18.14 2.10 -5.53
C ALA A 76 -16.80 1.50 -5.10
N LEU A 77 -16.81 0.52 -4.18
CA LEU A 77 -15.60 -0.17 -3.75
C LEU A 77 -14.94 -0.94 -4.90
N LEU A 78 -15.70 -1.64 -5.75
CA LEU A 78 -15.14 -2.34 -6.91
C LEU A 78 -14.45 -1.38 -7.90
N ARG A 79 -15.02 -0.20 -8.13
CA ARG A 79 -14.35 0.83 -8.95
C ARG A 79 -13.08 1.35 -8.28
N ALA A 80 -13.10 1.57 -6.97
CA ALA A 80 -11.92 1.98 -6.22
C ALA A 80 -10.80 0.93 -6.29
N ARG A 81 -11.13 -0.37 -6.17
CA ARG A 81 -10.18 -1.48 -6.36
C ARG A 81 -9.53 -1.44 -7.75
N GLN A 82 -10.32 -1.26 -8.81
CA GLN A 82 -9.81 -1.16 -10.18
C GLN A 82 -8.88 0.06 -10.39
N ALA A 83 -9.27 1.21 -9.85
CA ALA A 83 -8.47 2.43 -9.92
C ALA A 83 -7.13 2.25 -9.18
N TYR A 84 -7.17 1.64 -7.99
CA TYR A 84 -5.99 1.31 -7.21
C TYR A 84 -5.02 0.38 -7.96
N GLN A 85 -5.52 -0.70 -8.58
CA GLN A 85 -4.68 -1.60 -9.37
C GLN A 85 -3.99 -0.89 -10.54
N THR A 86 -4.69 0.07 -11.17
CA THR A 86 -4.14 0.89 -12.24
C THR A 86 -3.07 1.83 -11.73
N TYR A 87 -3.35 2.54 -10.63
CA TYR A 87 -2.40 3.40 -9.95
C TYR A 87 -1.14 2.63 -9.54
N ARG A 88 -1.28 1.51 -8.82
CA ARG A 88 -0.16 0.69 -8.36
C ARG A 88 0.75 0.27 -9.51
N ARG A 89 0.16 -0.19 -10.62
CA ARG A 89 0.94 -0.55 -11.82
C ARG A 89 1.72 0.65 -12.35
N GLN A 90 1.04 1.75 -12.64
CA GLN A 90 1.67 2.94 -13.25
C GLN A 90 2.74 3.55 -12.34
N GLN A 91 2.46 3.64 -11.04
CA GLN A 91 3.39 4.16 -10.04
C GLN A 91 4.66 3.30 -9.95
N CYS A 92 4.50 1.98 -9.86
CA CYS A 92 5.64 1.08 -9.74
C CYS A 92 6.40 0.89 -11.06
N ASP A 93 5.76 1.09 -12.21
CA ASP A 93 6.44 1.14 -13.51
C ASP A 93 7.30 2.40 -13.64
N TRP A 94 6.79 3.56 -13.22
CA TRP A 94 7.58 4.79 -13.15
C TRP A 94 8.76 4.66 -12.19
N LEU A 95 8.55 4.09 -11.00
CA LEU A 95 9.63 3.89 -10.04
C LEU A 95 10.68 2.92 -10.60
N ALA A 96 10.28 1.79 -11.20
CA ALA A 96 11.23 0.89 -11.82
C ALA A 96 12.07 1.57 -12.90
N ALA A 97 11.45 2.45 -13.71
CA ALA A 97 12.15 3.22 -14.73
C ALA A 97 13.19 4.19 -14.14
N SER A 98 13.01 4.70 -12.92
CA SER A 98 14.02 5.54 -12.25
C SER A 98 15.27 4.76 -11.84
N TYR A 99 15.20 3.43 -11.80
CA TYR A 99 16.34 2.53 -11.58
C TYR A 99 16.95 2.03 -12.90
N ALA A 100 16.53 2.58 -14.04
CA ALA A 100 16.88 2.15 -15.39
C ALA A 100 16.51 0.68 -15.67
N SER A 101 17.49 -0.21 -15.85
CA SER A 101 17.26 -1.60 -16.27
C SER A 101 17.97 -2.61 -15.36
N GLY A 102 17.62 -3.89 -15.51
CA GLY A 102 18.21 -5.00 -14.77
C GLY A 102 17.61 -5.20 -13.37
N ASN A 103 18.29 -6.01 -12.56
CA ASN A 103 17.76 -6.52 -11.28
C ASN A 103 17.44 -5.42 -10.24
N GLY A 104 17.99 -4.21 -10.40
CA GLY A 104 17.62 -3.05 -9.58
C GLY A 104 16.18 -2.60 -9.83
N ALA A 105 15.79 -2.49 -11.10
CA ALA A 105 14.45 -2.06 -11.50
C ALA A 105 13.37 -3.08 -11.09
N ASP A 106 13.64 -4.37 -11.22
CA ASP A 106 12.69 -5.41 -10.83
C ASP A 106 12.47 -5.46 -9.31
N ARG A 107 13.55 -5.28 -8.52
CA ARG A 107 13.45 -5.19 -7.06
C ARG A 107 12.70 -3.93 -6.62
N ALA A 108 12.96 -2.79 -7.26
CA ALA A 108 12.25 -1.54 -6.99
C ALA A 108 10.75 -1.67 -7.31
N ARG A 109 10.39 -2.33 -8.43
CA ARG A 109 9.00 -2.61 -8.78
C ARG A 109 8.30 -3.46 -7.71
N LEU A 110 8.91 -4.57 -7.31
CA LEU A 110 8.35 -5.47 -6.29
C LEU A 110 8.17 -4.77 -4.95
N ALA A 111 9.18 -4.02 -4.51
CA ALA A 111 9.11 -3.26 -3.26
C ALA A 111 7.96 -2.24 -3.28
N CYS A 112 7.84 -1.46 -4.36
CA CYS A 112 6.73 -0.52 -4.52
C CYS A 112 5.36 -1.21 -4.47
N GLN A 113 5.21 -2.38 -5.09
CA GLN A 113 3.97 -3.15 -5.04
C GLN A 113 3.63 -3.60 -3.61
N ILE A 114 4.62 -4.11 -2.87
CA ILE A 114 4.46 -4.52 -1.46
C ILE A 114 4.04 -3.33 -0.60
N ASP A 115 4.73 -2.20 -0.74
CA ASP A 115 4.49 -1.01 0.09
C ASP A 115 3.08 -0.45 -0.15
N LEU A 116 2.68 -0.33 -1.42
CA LEU A 116 1.35 0.13 -1.78
C LEU A 116 0.27 -0.87 -1.35
N ASP A 117 0.49 -2.18 -1.49
CA ASP A 117 -0.49 -3.20 -1.09
C ASP A 117 -0.66 -3.22 0.43
N THR A 118 0.44 -3.06 1.18
CA THR A 118 0.43 -2.97 2.64
C THR A 118 -0.27 -1.70 3.12
N GLN A 119 -0.04 -0.55 2.48
CA GLN A 119 -0.75 0.69 2.77
C GLN A 119 -2.26 0.55 2.53
N ARG A 120 -2.63 -0.05 1.39
CA ARG A 120 -4.04 -0.27 1.05
C ARG A 120 -4.72 -1.24 2.01
N LEU A 121 -4.04 -2.30 2.40
CA LEU A 121 -4.49 -3.24 3.43
C LEU A 121 -4.79 -2.51 4.74
N ALA A 122 -3.88 -1.66 5.21
CA ALA A 122 -4.06 -0.86 6.44
C ALA A 122 -5.20 0.17 6.32
N GLU A 123 -5.37 0.78 5.15
CA GLU A 123 -6.49 1.69 4.85
C GLU A 123 -7.84 0.98 4.96
N LEU A 124 -7.99 -0.16 4.28
CA LEU A 124 -9.22 -0.97 4.31
C LEU A 124 -9.49 -1.56 5.69
N GLY A 125 -8.44 -1.91 6.44
CA GLY A 125 -8.55 -2.40 7.82
C GLY A 125 -9.16 -1.36 8.77
N ARG A 126 -8.83 -0.07 8.60
CA ARG A 126 -9.39 1.04 9.40
C ARG A 126 -10.82 1.40 9.02
N GLN A 127 -11.21 1.18 7.76
CA GLN A 127 -12.56 1.50 7.26
C GLN A 127 -13.58 0.40 7.61
N GLY A 128 -13.11 -0.79 7.96
CA GLY A 128 -13.93 -1.97 8.25
C GLY A 128 -14.08 -2.34 9.73
N SER A 129 -13.64 -1.46 10.64
CA SER A 129 -13.82 -1.58 12.10
C SER A 129 -15.06 -0.83 12.58
#